data_AF-A0A2R5LHX7-F1
#
_entry.id   AF-A0A2R5LHX7-F1
#
_cell.length_a   1.000
_cell.length_b   1.000
_cell.length_c   1.000
_cell.angle_alpha   90.00
_cell.angle_beta   90.00
_cell.angle_gamma   90.00
#
_symmetry.space_group_name_H-M   'P 1'
#
loop_
_entity.id
_entity.type
_entity.pdbx_description
1 polymer ?
#
loop_
_entity_poly.entity_id
_entity_poly.type
_entity_poly.pdbx_seq_one_letter_code
_entity_poly.pdbx_strand_id
1 'polypeptide(L)'
;MASAQRDHWSIVVLQCLLLSLLICRHGAFADRNKYFHISSLCAGQKHYPQYKKIDGAVLTSESENNLECAVTFQTDSILQRFMLRFERLALDCHDHLVIFDGAHAIGNHKVDLSCRSTRSDVGTIFTQGNYVTLRYTTDAWSPQGNGFKLIITAYKDTTLPDMKQDLQCREFECRNSFCISSDLTCDGVNHCGDNSDETSFASCIDATGASQILGLGVSLFVTLLLVFVVVCIIGCSVAVLCICRRQRFGITALQAGAAPTSAVLQMQGNSTFSTGASYGGTAERLSEKPPPYPGNNGPPPGGGIAFHVPQEALYYK
;
A
#
# COMPACT_ATOMS: atom_id res chain seq x y z
N MET A 1 5.95 37.14 -27.62
CA MET A 1 6.38 35.78 -27.25
C MET A 1 6.09 35.43 -25.77
N ALA A 2 5.09 36.04 -25.12
CA ALA A 2 4.81 35.83 -23.69
C ALA A 2 3.49 35.07 -23.41
N SER A 3 2.69 34.72 -24.42
CA SER A 3 1.43 33.98 -24.21
C SER A 3 1.61 32.45 -24.22
N ALA A 4 2.55 31.92 -25.02
CA ALA A 4 2.77 30.46 -25.12
C ALA A 4 3.31 29.81 -23.82
N GLN A 5 3.85 30.61 -22.89
CA GLN A 5 4.44 30.11 -21.66
C GLN A 5 3.38 29.84 -20.57
N ARG A 6 2.23 30.54 -20.56
CA ARG A 6 1.16 30.31 -19.54
C ARG A 6 0.37 29.02 -19.79
N ASP A 7 0.26 28.61 -21.05
CA ASP A 7 -0.51 27.43 -21.42
C ASP A 7 0.23 26.14 -21.00
N HIS A 8 1.57 26.14 -21.04
CA HIS A 8 2.38 24.99 -20.64
C HIS A 8 2.28 24.69 -19.14
N TRP A 9 2.25 25.72 -18.28
CA TRP A 9 2.08 25.54 -16.83
C TRP A 9 0.66 25.06 -16.49
N SER A 10 -0.35 25.52 -17.23
CA SER A 10 -1.74 25.10 -17.02
C SER A 10 -1.95 23.62 -17.39
N ILE A 11 -1.29 23.14 -18.45
CA ILE A 11 -1.33 21.74 -18.87
C ILE A 11 -0.62 20.83 -17.87
N VAL A 12 0.54 21.25 -17.34
CA VAL A 12 1.30 20.47 -16.34
C VAL A 12 0.52 20.37 -15.03
N VAL A 13 -0.15 21.44 -14.59
CA VAL A 13 -1.02 21.43 -13.40
C VAL A 13 -2.22 20.52 -13.63
N LEU A 14 -2.87 20.58 -14.79
CA LEU A 14 -4.00 19.72 -15.13
C LEU A 14 -3.61 18.24 -15.20
N GLN A 15 -2.44 17.93 -15.76
CA GLN A 15 -1.89 16.57 -15.81
C GLN A 15 -1.54 16.05 -14.42
N CYS A 16 -0.94 16.87 -13.53
CA CYS A 16 -0.72 16.49 -12.14
C CYS A 16 -2.03 16.27 -11.37
N LEU A 17 -3.05 17.10 -11.62
CA LEU A 17 -4.37 16.97 -11.00
C LEU A 17 -5.06 15.67 -11.45
N LEU A 18 -5.02 15.36 -12.75
CA LEU A 18 -5.52 14.09 -13.30
C LEU A 18 -4.76 12.88 -12.77
N LEU A 19 -3.42 12.96 -12.65
CA LEU A 19 -2.62 11.89 -12.07
C LEU A 19 -2.94 11.69 -10.59
N SER A 20 -3.11 12.77 -9.82
CA SER A 20 -3.49 12.71 -8.41
C SER A 20 -4.91 12.13 -8.21
N LEU A 21 -5.84 12.44 -9.12
CA LEU A 21 -7.20 11.87 -9.14
C LEU A 21 -7.20 10.37 -9.54
N LEU A 22 -6.29 9.95 -10.42
CA LEU A 22 -6.08 8.55 -10.80
C LEU A 22 -5.46 7.73 -9.65
N ILE A 23 -4.54 8.31 -8.89
CA ILE A 23 -3.90 7.68 -7.73
C ILE A 23 -4.86 7.59 -6.53
N CYS A 24 -5.71 8.61 -6.30
CA CYS A 24 -6.73 8.55 -5.26
C CYS A 24 -7.85 7.53 -5.53
N ARG A 25 -8.03 7.10 -6.80
CA ARG A 25 -9.10 6.17 -7.18
C ARG A 25 -8.81 4.69 -6.87
N HIS A 26 -7.58 4.32 -6.52
CA HIS A 26 -7.18 2.93 -6.31
C HIS A 26 -6.91 2.56 -4.84
N GLY A 27 -7.24 3.44 -3.89
CA GLY A 27 -7.24 3.10 -2.47
C GLY A 27 -8.50 2.31 -2.10
N ALA A 28 -8.53 1.01 -2.39
CA ALA A 28 -9.49 0.12 -1.75
C ALA A 28 -9.03 -0.06 -0.29
N PHE A 29 -9.50 0.81 0.61
CA PHE A 29 -9.44 0.54 2.04
C PHE A 29 -10.45 -0.58 2.31
N ALA A 30 -9.94 -1.81 2.49
CA ALA A 30 -10.74 -2.90 3.01
C ALA A 30 -10.97 -2.61 4.51
N ASP A 31 -12.19 -2.26 4.87
CA ASP A 31 -12.62 -2.20 6.26
C ASP A 31 -14.06 -2.68 6.37
N ARG A 32 -14.25 -3.96 6.74
CA ARG A 32 -15.59 -4.58 6.95
C ARG A 32 -15.64 -5.73 7.95
N ASN A 33 -14.69 -5.87 8.88
CA ASN A 33 -14.84 -6.90 9.92
C ASN A 33 -15.85 -6.47 11.01
N LYS A 34 -16.70 -7.39 11.45
CA LYS A 34 -17.64 -7.14 12.56
C LYS A 34 -17.01 -7.58 13.87
N TYR A 35 -16.71 -6.61 14.73
CA TYR A 35 -16.20 -6.87 16.07
C TYR A 35 -17.34 -6.94 17.08
N PHE A 36 -17.46 -8.06 17.78
CA PHE A 36 -18.42 -8.26 18.85
C PHE A 36 -17.69 -8.51 20.17
N HIS A 37 -18.02 -7.72 21.17
CA HIS A 37 -17.59 -8.01 22.54
C HIS A 37 -18.71 -8.76 23.25
N ILE A 38 -18.40 -9.89 23.91
CA ILE A 38 -19.42 -10.76 24.50
C ILE A 38 -20.27 -10.03 25.55
N SER A 39 -19.66 -9.16 26.35
CA SER A 39 -20.40 -8.33 27.31
C SER A 39 -21.47 -7.47 26.62
N SER A 40 -21.15 -6.82 25.49
CA SER A 40 -22.10 -6.00 24.72
C SER A 40 -23.13 -6.85 23.96
N LEU A 41 -22.72 -8.01 23.46
CA LEU A 41 -23.56 -8.94 22.73
C LEU A 41 -24.66 -9.52 23.62
N CYS A 42 -24.33 -9.71 24.90
CA CYS A 42 -25.14 -10.42 25.88
C CYS A 42 -25.80 -9.49 26.92
N ALA A 43 -25.46 -8.20 26.98
CA ALA A 43 -26.00 -7.24 27.95
C ALA A 43 -27.51 -6.98 27.84
N GLY A 44 -28.20 -7.44 26.78
CA GLY A 44 -29.50 -6.90 26.40
C GLY A 44 -30.69 -7.86 26.28
N GLN A 45 -30.56 -9.19 26.43
CA GLN A 45 -31.68 -10.09 26.12
C GLN A 45 -31.78 -11.27 27.07
N LYS A 46 -32.78 -11.24 27.96
CA LYS A 46 -33.19 -12.40 28.74
C LYS A 46 -34.16 -13.35 28.01
N HIS A 47 -34.63 -13.07 26.78
CA HIS A 47 -35.82 -13.78 26.27
C HIS A 47 -35.93 -14.18 24.77
N TYR A 48 -34.94 -14.01 23.89
CA TYR A 48 -35.05 -14.58 22.53
C TYR A 48 -33.69 -14.80 21.85
N PRO A 49 -33.48 -15.87 21.06
CA PRO A 49 -32.25 -16.05 20.29
C PRO A 49 -32.07 -14.88 19.32
N GLN A 50 -31.01 -14.10 19.53
CA GLN A 50 -30.61 -13.05 18.58
C GLN A 50 -29.96 -13.72 17.37
N TYR A 51 -30.73 -13.98 16.31
CA TYR A 51 -30.17 -14.36 15.02
C TYR A 51 -29.41 -13.17 14.43
N LYS A 52 -28.10 -13.33 14.23
CA LYS A 52 -27.26 -12.31 13.59
C LYS A 52 -26.68 -12.86 12.29
N LYS A 53 -26.95 -12.15 11.20
CA LYS A 53 -26.36 -12.47 9.90
C LYS A 53 -24.94 -11.91 9.79
N ILE A 54 -23.98 -12.78 9.54
CA ILE A 54 -22.57 -12.42 9.44
C ILE A 54 -21.89 -13.22 8.32
N ASP A 55 -20.99 -12.55 7.60
CA ASP A 55 -20.05 -13.20 6.67
C ASP A 55 -18.72 -13.47 7.36
N GLY A 56 -18.30 -12.58 8.26
CA GLY A 56 -17.15 -12.74 9.14
C GLY A 56 -17.33 -11.88 10.38
N ALA A 57 -16.80 -12.37 11.51
CA ALA A 57 -16.81 -11.62 12.75
C ALA A 57 -15.70 -12.06 13.70
N VAL A 58 -15.25 -11.14 14.55
CA VAL A 58 -14.34 -11.41 15.65
C VAL A 58 -15.09 -11.21 16.96
N LEU A 59 -15.19 -12.28 17.74
CA LEU A 59 -15.77 -12.29 19.06
C LEU A 59 -14.67 -12.21 20.11
N THR A 60 -14.83 -11.30 21.05
CA THR A 60 -13.88 -11.06 22.14
C THR A 60 -14.58 -11.19 23.50
N SER A 61 -13.88 -11.80 24.44
CA SER A 61 -14.28 -11.98 25.83
C SER A 61 -13.11 -11.60 26.73
N GLU A 62 -13.42 -10.83 27.77
CA GLU A 62 -12.47 -10.27 28.73
C GLU A 62 -12.96 -10.49 30.17
N SER A 63 -12.86 -11.74 30.63
CA SER A 63 -13.12 -12.14 32.03
C SER A 63 -14.51 -11.72 32.55
N GLU A 64 -15.56 -12.08 31.82
CA GLU A 64 -16.94 -11.78 32.23
C GLU A 64 -17.39 -12.62 33.44
N ASN A 65 -18.26 -12.04 34.27
CA ASN A 65 -18.81 -12.67 35.48
C ASN A 65 -20.34 -12.71 35.43
N ASN A 66 -20.93 -13.77 36.00
CA ASN A 66 -22.38 -14.03 36.10
C ASN A 66 -23.11 -13.90 34.75
N LEU A 67 -22.43 -14.28 33.67
CA LEU A 67 -22.94 -14.23 32.33
C LEU A 67 -23.53 -15.58 31.93
N GLU A 68 -24.78 -15.59 31.51
CA GLU A 68 -25.40 -16.70 30.79
C GLU A 68 -25.91 -16.16 29.46
N CYS A 69 -25.23 -16.54 28.38
CA CYS A 69 -25.51 -15.98 27.06
C CYS A 69 -25.58 -17.07 26.00
N ALA A 70 -26.62 -17.00 25.16
CA ALA A 70 -26.74 -17.80 23.96
C ALA A 70 -26.96 -16.87 22.75
N VAL A 71 -26.07 -16.95 21.78
CA VAL A 71 -26.14 -16.18 20.53
C VAL A 71 -26.08 -17.11 19.33
N THR A 72 -26.91 -16.84 18.32
CA THR A 72 -26.98 -17.63 17.10
C THR A 72 -26.58 -16.78 15.91
N PHE A 73 -25.62 -17.26 15.15
CA PHE A 73 -25.20 -16.66 13.90
C PHE A 73 -25.77 -17.44 12.72
N GLN A 74 -26.08 -16.71 11.66
CA GLN A 74 -26.58 -17.24 10.40
C GLN A 74 -25.73 -16.69 9.26
N THR A 75 -25.38 -17.52 8.29
CA THR A 75 -24.74 -17.07 7.05
C THR A 75 -25.75 -16.37 6.15
N ASP A 76 -25.29 -15.62 5.14
CA ASP A 76 -26.21 -15.01 4.18
C ASP A 76 -26.87 -16.05 3.26
N SER A 77 -26.11 -17.10 2.90
CA SER A 77 -26.57 -18.20 2.04
C SER A 77 -26.62 -19.55 2.78
N ILE A 78 -27.62 -20.37 2.45
CA ILE A 78 -27.76 -21.75 2.94
C ILE A 78 -26.62 -22.69 2.48
N LEU A 79 -25.91 -22.31 1.42
CA LEU A 79 -24.77 -23.07 0.88
C LEU A 79 -23.46 -22.76 1.63
N GLN A 80 -23.46 -21.69 2.44
CA GLN A 80 -22.33 -21.35 3.30
C GLN A 80 -22.38 -22.13 4.61
N ARG A 81 -21.20 -22.35 5.16
CA ARG A 81 -20.98 -22.97 6.47
C ARG A 81 -20.06 -22.06 7.28
N PHE A 82 -19.93 -22.31 8.57
CA PHE A 82 -19.04 -21.56 9.45
C PHE A 82 -17.75 -22.31 9.72
N MET A 83 -16.65 -21.58 9.62
CA MET A 83 -15.35 -21.95 10.13
C MET A 83 -15.07 -21.11 11.37
N LEU A 84 -14.76 -21.77 12.48
CA LEU A 84 -14.49 -21.15 13.77
C LEU A 84 -13.05 -21.42 14.16
N ARG A 85 -12.33 -20.37 14.57
CA ARG A 85 -10.93 -20.47 14.99
C ARG A 85 -10.63 -19.53 16.15
N PHE A 86 -10.05 -20.06 17.22
CA PHE A 86 -9.65 -19.28 18.38
C PHE A 86 -8.26 -18.71 18.21
N GLU A 87 -8.07 -17.41 18.10
CA GLU A 87 -6.75 -16.74 18.19
C GLU A 87 -6.17 -16.82 19.60
N ARG A 88 -7.04 -16.69 20.60
CA ARG A 88 -6.74 -16.88 22.02
C ARG A 88 -7.89 -17.65 22.67
N LEU A 89 -7.55 -18.59 23.54
CA LEU A 89 -8.52 -19.34 24.33
C LEU A 89 -7.90 -19.63 25.71
N ALA A 90 -8.48 -19.05 26.75
CA ALA A 90 -8.14 -19.32 28.13
C ALA A 90 -9.40 -19.10 28.97
N LEU A 91 -10.12 -20.17 29.31
CA LEU A 91 -11.35 -20.08 30.10
C LEU A 91 -11.07 -20.43 31.56
N ASP A 92 -11.94 -19.99 32.48
CA ASP A 92 -11.94 -20.54 33.83
C ASP A 92 -12.43 -22.00 33.82
N CYS A 93 -12.15 -22.75 34.89
CA CYS A 93 -12.58 -24.14 35.00
C CYS A 93 -14.07 -24.30 35.29
N HIS A 94 -14.73 -23.27 35.83
CA HIS A 94 -16.17 -23.25 36.00
C HIS A 94 -16.90 -22.63 34.79
N ASP A 95 -16.17 -21.89 33.95
CA ASP A 95 -16.69 -21.29 32.73
C ASP A 95 -16.80 -22.35 31.62
N HIS A 96 -17.91 -22.31 30.90
CA HIS A 96 -18.17 -23.21 29.78
C HIS A 96 -18.56 -22.43 28.52
N LEU A 97 -17.83 -22.66 27.44
CA LEU A 97 -18.17 -22.20 26.10
C LEU A 97 -18.56 -23.41 25.23
N VAL A 98 -19.86 -23.53 24.97
CA VAL A 98 -20.45 -24.64 24.22
C VAL A 98 -20.84 -24.17 22.82
N ILE A 99 -20.43 -24.92 21.80
CA ILE A 99 -20.69 -24.62 20.39
C ILE A 99 -21.65 -25.66 19.81
N PHE A 100 -22.73 -25.20 19.21
CA PHE A 100 -23.75 -26.02 18.58
C PHE A 100 -23.76 -25.79 17.05
N ASP A 101 -23.80 -26.89 16.31
CA ASP A 101 -23.95 -26.90 14.84
C ASP A 101 -25.43 -26.80 14.47
N GLY A 102 -26.04 -25.65 14.77
CA GLY A 102 -27.47 -25.45 14.59
C GLY A 102 -27.97 -24.11 15.12
N ALA A 103 -29.27 -23.89 14.93
CA ALA A 103 -29.94 -22.62 15.25
C ALA A 103 -30.33 -22.46 16.74
N HIS A 104 -30.09 -23.47 17.58
CA HIS A 104 -30.51 -23.48 18.99
C HIS A 104 -29.44 -24.08 19.89
N ALA A 105 -29.39 -23.62 21.16
CA ALA A 105 -28.47 -24.12 22.18
C ALA A 105 -29.01 -25.33 22.96
N ILE A 106 -29.73 -26.23 22.27
CA ILE A 106 -30.44 -27.37 22.86
C ILE A 106 -30.01 -28.65 22.14
N GLY A 107 -29.71 -29.71 22.90
CA GLY A 107 -29.37 -31.03 22.37
C GLY A 107 -27.85 -31.27 22.28
N ASN A 108 -27.43 -32.04 21.27
CA ASN A 108 -26.04 -32.40 21.07
C ASN A 108 -25.21 -31.16 20.66
N HIS A 109 -24.12 -30.94 21.37
CA HIS A 109 -23.14 -29.91 21.05
C HIS A 109 -22.00 -30.50 20.22
N LYS A 110 -21.32 -29.64 19.46
CA LYS A 110 -20.17 -30.00 18.65
C LYS A 110 -18.88 -30.01 19.47
N VAL A 111 -18.75 -29.03 20.38
CA VAL A 111 -17.65 -28.96 21.34
C VAL A 111 -18.11 -28.24 22.62
N ASP A 112 -17.53 -28.64 23.75
CA ASP A 112 -17.66 -28.00 25.05
C ASP A 112 -16.25 -27.64 25.56
N LEU A 113 -16.01 -26.35 25.75
CA LEU A 113 -14.70 -25.80 26.09
C LEU A 113 -14.71 -25.27 27.51
N SER A 114 -13.65 -25.58 28.25
CA SER A 114 -13.38 -25.14 29.63
C SER A 114 -11.88 -24.86 29.78
N CYS A 115 -11.38 -24.64 31.00
CA CYS A 115 -9.97 -24.39 31.28
C CYS A 115 -8.98 -25.45 30.78
N ARG A 116 -9.43 -26.70 30.57
CA ARG A 116 -8.58 -27.77 30.05
C ARG A 116 -8.34 -27.62 28.53
N SER A 117 -9.19 -26.89 27.85
CA SER A 117 -9.13 -26.74 26.40
C SER A 117 -8.20 -25.60 26.00
N THR A 118 -7.15 -25.90 25.24
CA THR A 118 -6.26 -24.87 24.69
C THR A 118 -6.53 -24.64 23.21
N ARG A 119 -6.07 -23.49 22.66
CA ARG A 119 -6.15 -23.20 21.21
C ARG A 119 -5.61 -24.36 20.36
N SER A 120 -4.49 -24.95 20.77
CA SER A 120 -3.80 -26.01 20.02
C SER A 120 -4.60 -27.32 19.99
N ASP A 121 -5.31 -27.64 21.06
CA ASP A 121 -6.09 -28.88 21.17
C ASP A 121 -7.40 -28.80 20.39
N VAL A 122 -8.03 -27.62 20.39
CA VAL A 122 -9.32 -27.40 19.73
C VAL A 122 -9.18 -27.28 18.21
N GLY A 123 -8.13 -26.61 17.73
CA GLY A 123 -7.90 -26.39 16.31
C GLY A 123 -9.01 -25.58 15.63
N THR A 124 -9.25 -25.87 14.35
CA THR A 124 -10.29 -25.24 13.54
C THR A 124 -11.55 -26.09 13.54
N ILE A 125 -12.69 -25.48 13.82
CA ILE A 125 -14.00 -26.16 13.88
C ILE A 125 -14.83 -25.76 12.67
N PHE A 126 -15.39 -26.74 11.95
CA PHE A 126 -16.22 -26.52 10.77
C PHE A 126 -17.66 -26.98 11.02
N THR A 127 -18.65 -26.12 10.79
CA THR A 127 -20.07 -26.49 10.87
C THR A 127 -20.54 -27.22 9.63
N GLN A 128 -21.60 -28.00 9.76
CA GLN A 128 -22.27 -28.66 8.63
C GLN A 128 -23.40 -27.80 8.08
N GLY A 129 -24.07 -27.05 8.95
CA GLY A 129 -25.16 -26.14 8.59
C GLY A 129 -24.73 -24.68 8.41
N ASN A 130 -25.71 -23.89 8.00
CA ASN A 130 -25.63 -22.44 7.80
C ASN A 130 -25.92 -21.62 9.09
N TYR A 131 -26.07 -22.32 10.22
CA TYR A 131 -26.30 -21.75 11.54
C TYR A 131 -25.25 -22.27 12.52
N VAL A 132 -24.82 -21.40 13.43
CA VAL A 132 -24.00 -21.78 14.59
C VAL A 132 -24.53 -21.07 15.82
N THR A 133 -24.66 -21.80 16.92
CA THR A 133 -25.07 -21.22 18.20
C THR A 133 -23.95 -21.37 19.21
N LEU A 134 -23.61 -20.27 19.87
CA LEU A 134 -22.62 -20.22 20.94
C LEU A 134 -23.36 -20.00 22.25
N ARG A 135 -23.10 -20.85 23.24
CA ARG A 135 -23.57 -20.67 24.61
C ARG A 135 -22.36 -20.47 25.52
N TYR A 136 -22.24 -19.29 26.11
CA TYR A 136 -21.20 -18.97 27.07
C TYR A 136 -21.82 -18.76 28.45
N THR A 137 -21.39 -19.58 29.40
CA THR A 137 -21.83 -19.54 30.79
C THR A 137 -20.63 -19.34 31.68
N THR A 138 -20.69 -18.33 32.54
CA THR A 138 -19.62 -17.98 33.49
C THR A 138 -20.16 -17.99 34.91
N ASP A 139 -19.26 -18.22 35.86
CA ASP A 139 -19.59 -18.19 37.28
C ASP A 139 -19.49 -16.76 37.86
N ALA A 140 -19.50 -16.63 39.19
CA ALA A 140 -19.44 -15.32 39.82
C ALA A 140 -18.08 -14.62 39.72
N TRP A 141 -17.02 -15.33 39.34
CA TRP A 141 -15.66 -14.83 39.38
C TRP A 141 -14.76 -15.52 38.33
N SER A 142 -14.43 -14.79 37.28
CA SER A 142 -13.42 -15.17 36.30
C SER A 142 -12.10 -14.43 36.56
N PRO A 143 -10.97 -15.15 36.70
CA PRO A 143 -9.63 -14.56 36.84
C PRO A 143 -9.31 -13.54 35.75
N GLN A 144 -8.64 -12.44 36.11
CA GLN A 144 -8.17 -11.46 35.12
C GLN A 144 -7.21 -12.12 34.13
N GLY A 145 -7.50 -11.98 32.84
CA GLY A 145 -6.74 -12.58 31.75
C GLY A 145 -7.38 -13.85 31.19
N ASN A 146 -8.46 -14.34 31.78
CA ASN A 146 -9.33 -15.31 31.13
C ASN A 146 -10.22 -14.62 30.10
N GLY A 147 -10.56 -15.36 29.06
CA GLY A 147 -11.31 -14.91 27.91
C GLY A 147 -10.85 -15.59 26.64
N PHE A 148 -11.44 -15.18 25.53
CA PHE A 148 -11.12 -15.74 24.23
C PHE A 148 -11.27 -14.70 23.13
N LYS A 149 -10.53 -14.91 22.05
CA LYS A 149 -10.68 -14.21 20.78
C LYS A 149 -11.01 -15.24 19.72
N LEU A 150 -12.26 -15.28 19.29
CA LEU A 150 -12.81 -16.24 18.35
C LEU A 150 -13.08 -15.53 17.02
N ILE A 151 -12.47 -16.05 15.95
CA ILE A 151 -12.75 -15.64 14.57
C ILE A 151 -13.78 -16.60 14.00
N ILE A 152 -14.89 -16.07 13.52
CA ILE A 152 -15.97 -16.83 12.88
C ILE A 152 -16.08 -16.33 11.44
N THR A 153 -15.96 -17.24 10.48
CA THR A 153 -16.02 -16.91 9.05
C THR A 153 -17.04 -17.80 8.36
N ALA A 154 -17.94 -17.20 7.59
CA ALA A 154 -18.80 -17.89 6.64
C ALA A 154 -18.00 -18.22 5.38
N TYR A 155 -17.94 -19.49 5.02
CA TYR A 155 -17.18 -19.95 3.86
C TYR A 155 -18.02 -20.91 2.99
N LYS A 156 -17.63 -21.01 1.72
CA LYS A 156 -18.13 -22.02 0.77
C LYS A 156 -16.99 -22.95 0.42
N ASP A 157 -17.25 -24.25 0.41
CA ASP A 157 -16.26 -25.27 0.05
C ASP A 157 -16.44 -25.67 -1.42
N THR A 158 -15.46 -25.32 -2.25
CA THR A 158 -15.49 -25.58 -3.71
C THR A 158 -15.26 -27.05 -4.06
N THR A 159 -14.77 -27.85 -3.12
CA THR A 159 -14.50 -29.28 -3.34
C THR A 159 -15.75 -30.14 -3.23
N LEU A 160 -16.83 -29.61 -2.63
CA LEU A 160 -18.07 -30.35 -2.43
C LEU A 160 -18.93 -30.38 -3.71
N PRO A 161 -19.47 -31.56 -4.08
CA PRO A 161 -20.22 -31.75 -5.33
C PRO A 161 -21.52 -30.95 -5.39
N ASP A 162 -22.07 -30.55 -4.24
CA ASP A 162 -23.27 -29.70 -4.13
C ASP A 162 -23.07 -28.30 -4.73
N MET A 163 -21.81 -27.88 -4.95
CA MET A 163 -21.42 -26.58 -5.48
C MET A 163 -20.93 -26.63 -6.94
N LYS A 164 -21.03 -27.78 -7.62
CA LYS A 164 -20.30 -28.02 -8.89
C LYS A 164 -20.88 -27.33 -10.14
N GLN A 165 -22.11 -26.80 -10.12
CA GLN A 165 -22.79 -26.48 -11.38
C GLN A 165 -22.81 -24.99 -11.79
N ASP A 166 -22.65 -23.99 -10.91
CA ASP A 166 -22.72 -22.58 -11.38
C ASP A 166 -22.22 -21.48 -10.41
N LEU A 167 -21.62 -21.83 -9.26
CA LEU A 167 -21.19 -20.83 -8.27
C LEU A 167 -19.69 -20.84 -8.10
N GLN A 168 -18.98 -20.49 -9.18
CA GLN A 168 -17.59 -20.07 -9.09
C GLN A 168 -17.48 -18.99 -8.01
N CYS A 169 -16.44 -19.01 -7.19
CA CYS A 169 -16.29 -18.06 -6.09
C CYS A 169 -16.22 -16.64 -6.65
N ARG A 170 -17.36 -15.93 -6.61
CA ARG A 170 -17.51 -14.60 -7.19
C ARG A 170 -16.77 -13.52 -6.39
N GLU A 171 -16.36 -13.86 -5.17
CA GLU A 171 -15.76 -12.96 -4.20
C GLU A 171 -14.26 -13.27 -4.09
N PHE A 172 -13.84 -14.00 -3.06
CA PHE A 172 -12.43 -14.36 -2.87
C PHE A 172 -12.26 -15.86 -2.60
N GLU A 173 -11.32 -16.50 -3.29
CA GLU A 173 -10.94 -17.89 -3.10
C GLU A 173 -9.61 -17.97 -2.36
N CYS A 174 -9.63 -18.51 -1.15
CA CYS A 174 -8.46 -18.84 -0.34
C CYS A 174 -7.62 -19.94 -1.00
N ARG A 175 -6.33 -20.05 -0.66
CA ARG A 175 -5.44 -21.10 -1.23
C ARG A 175 -5.85 -22.52 -0.83
N ASN A 176 -6.62 -22.68 0.24
CA ASN A 176 -7.22 -23.95 0.66
C ASN A 176 -8.55 -24.28 -0.03
N SER A 177 -8.88 -23.60 -1.14
CA SER A 177 -10.10 -23.83 -1.93
C SER A 177 -11.40 -23.50 -1.20
N PHE A 178 -11.30 -22.73 -0.10
CA PHE A 178 -12.46 -22.11 0.55
C PHE A 178 -12.73 -20.74 -0.02
N CYS A 179 -13.99 -20.36 -0.07
CA CYS A 179 -14.40 -19.08 -0.58
C CYS A 179 -15.11 -18.27 0.47
N ILE A 180 -14.58 -17.08 0.71
CA ILE A 180 -15.02 -16.12 1.71
C ILE A 180 -15.46 -14.84 1.01
N SER A 181 -16.03 -13.93 1.80
CA SER A 181 -16.39 -12.63 1.25
C SER A 181 -15.16 -11.77 0.96
N SER A 182 -15.19 -11.02 -0.14
CA SER A 182 -14.13 -10.05 -0.50
C SER A 182 -14.00 -8.93 0.52
N ASP A 183 -15.02 -8.76 1.35
CA ASP A 183 -15.05 -7.79 2.44
C ASP A 183 -14.12 -8.17 3.61
N LEU A 184 -13.71 -9.43 3.68
CA LEU A 184 -12.89 -10.02 4.74
C LEU A 184 -11.41 -10.17 4.34
N THR A 185 -10.99 -9.52 3.25
CA THR A 185 -9.60 -9.56 2.79
C THR A 185 -8.88 -8.29 3.18
N CYS A 186 -7.61 -8.40 3.58
CA CYS A 186 -6.76 -7.29 3.96
C CYS A 186 -7.26 -6.48 5.18
N ASP A 187 -7.93 -7.14 6.13
CA ASP A 187 -8.52 -6.51 7.31
C ASP A 187 -7.71 -6.75 8.61
N GLY A 188 -6.57 -7.41 8.49
CA GLY A 188 -5.68 -7.79 9.59
C GLY A 188 -6.13 -9.06 10.34
N VAL A 189 -7.18 -9.74 9.89
CA VAL A 189 -7.74 -10.94 10.53
C VAL A 189 -7.74 -12.08 9.53
N ASN A 190 -7.05 -13.17 9.89
CA ASN A 190 -7.02 -14.34 9.03
C ASN A 190 -8.32 -15.16 9.15
N HIS A 191 -9.20 -14.89 8.20
CA HIS A 191 -10.46 -15.52 7.89
C HIS A 191 -10.33 -16.78 7.04
N CYS A 192 -9.27 -16.94 6.23
CA CYS A 192 -9.05 -18.16 5.42
C CYS A 192 -8.50 -19.36 6.23
N GLY A 193 -7.90 -19.09 7.40
CA GLY A 193 -7.18 -20.07 8.21
C GLY A 193 -5.68 -20.17 7.87
N ASP A 194 -5.29 -19.88 6.64
CA ASP A 194 -3.93 -19.98 6.09
C ASP A 194 -3.24 -18.61 5.85
N ASN A 195 -3.92 -17.50 6.19
CA ASN A 195 -3.52 -16.11 5.94
C ASN A 195 -3.49 -15.73 4.44
N SER A 196 -4.11 -16.49 3.54
CA SER A 196 -4.12 -16.14 2.11
C SER A 196 -4.85 -14.82 1.81
N ASP A 197 -5.84 -14.50 2.64
CA ASP A 197 -6.61 -13.25 2.67
C ASP A 197 -5.83 -12.00 3.10
N GLU A 198 -4.74 -12.18 3.86
CA GLU A 198 -3.94 -11.07 4.43
C GLU A 198 -2.58 -10.91 3.75
N THR A 199 -2.34 -11.64 2.66
CA THR A 199 -1.05 -11.64 1.96
C THR A 199 -1.18 -11.03 0.58
N SER A 200 -0.05 -10.92 -0.13
CA SER A 200 0.00 -10.48 -1.53
C SER A 200 -0.90 -11.32 -2.46
N PHE A 201 -1.35 -12.51 -2.01
CA PHE A 201 -2.30 -13.33 -2.74
C PHE A 201 -3.68 -12.66 -2.88
N ALA A 202 -4.14 -11.93 -1.86
CA ALA A 202 -5.32 -11.06 -1.94
C ALA A 202 -5.01 -9.67 -2.54
N SER A 203 -3.80 -9.46 -3.07
CA SER A 203 -3.33 -8.15 -3.57
C SER A 203 -3.45 -7.02 -2.53
N CYS A 204 -3.31 -7.35 -1.24
CA CYS A 204 -3.29 -6.36 -0.17
C CYS A 204 -2.12 -5.40 -0.37
N ILE A 205 -2.42 -4.11 -0.57
CA ILE A 205 -1.41 -3.06 -0.56
C ILE A 205 -1.20 -2.69 0.90
N ASP A 206 -0.03 -3.03 1.42
CA ASP A 206 0.36 -2.75 2.80
C ASP A 206 0.23 -1.23 3.07
N ALA A 207 -0.74 -0.84 3.90
CA ALA A 207 -1.02 0.58 4.20
C ALA A 207 0.17 1.27 4.89
N THR A 208 1.08 0.47 5.46
CA THR A 208 2.35 0.94 6.02
C THR A 208 3.36 1.37 4.94
N GLY A 209 3.26 0.82 3.72
CA GLY A 209 4.09 1.17 2.56
C GLY A 209 3.44 2.18 1.60
N ALA A 210 2.11 2.24 1.53
CA ALA A 210 1.40 3.23 0.68
C ALA A 210 1.53 4.67 1.21
N SER A 211 1.88 4.82 2.49
CA SER A 211 2.03 6.12 3.16
C SER A 211 3.47 6.51 3.42
N GLN A 212 4.47 5.76 2.91
CA GLN A 212 5.88 6.06 3.14
C GLN A 212 6.65 6.11 1.81
N ILE A 213 7.19 7.28 1.47
CA ILE A 213 8.18 7.43 0.40
C ILE A 213 9.52 7.58 1.11
N LEU A 214 10.45 6.64 0.88
CA LEU A 214 11.79 6.62 1.52
C LEU A 214 11.74 6.60 3.07
N GLY A 215 10.77 5.88 3.66
CA GLY A 215 10.62 5.76 5.12
C GLY A 215 10.12 7.02 5.83
N LEU A 216 9.76 8.07 5.08
CA LEU A 216 9.12 9.27 5.59
C LEU A 216 7.65 9.27 5.17
N GLY A 217 6.76 9.62 6.11
CA GLY A 217 5.33 9.71 5.83
C GLY A 217 5.06 10.60 4.62
N VAL A 218 4.16 10.20 3.71
CA VAL A 218 3.81 10.94 2.48
C VAL A 218 3.48 12.41 2.77
N SER A 219 2.84 12.69 3.91
CA SER A 219 2.58 14.06 4.39
C SER A 219 3.87 14.86 4.65
N LEU A 220 4.88 14.25 5.26
CA LEU A 220 6.19 14.89 5.49
C LEU A 220 6.97 15.07 4.19
N PHE A 221 6.92 14.08 3.29
CA PHE A 221 7.59 14.17 2.00
C PHE A 221 7.01 15.30 1.13
N VAL A 222 5.68 15.41 1.06
CA VAL A 222 4.98 16.48 0.30
C VAL A 222 5.24 17.86 0.91
N THR A 223 5.23 17.99 2.24
CA THR A 223 5.52 19.26 2.91
C THR A 223 6.96 19.72 2.72
N LEU A 224 7.94 18.81 2.80
CA LEU A 224 9.35 19.12 2.54
C LEU A 224 9.59 19.57 1.09
N LEU A 225 8.95 18.92 0.12
CA LEU A 225 9.03 19.34 -1.29
C LEU A 225 8.42 20.72 -1.51
N LEU A 226 7.26 21.01 -0.91
CA LEU A 226 6.64 22.34 -1.01
C LEU A 226 7.51 23.44 -0.39
N VAL A 227 8.09 23.19 0.78
CA VAL A 227 9.00 24.15 1.43
C VAL A 227 10.24 24.39 0.58
N PHE A 228 10.84 23.34 0.02
CA PHE A 228 11.99 23.45 -0.86
C PHE A 228 11.68 24.29 -2.11
N VAL A 229 10.51 24.08 -2.73
CA VAL A 229 10.08 24.87 -3.90
C VAL A 229 9.86 26.34 -3.52
N VAL A 230 9.23 26.62 -2.38
CA VAL A 230 9.01 28.01 -1.91
C VAL A 230 10.34 28.71 -1.62
N VAL A 231 11.29 28.03 -0.97
CA VAL A 231 12.63 28.58 -0.71
C VAL A 231 13.38 28.86 -2.02
N CYS A 232 13.30 27.96 -2.99
CA CYS A 232 13.88 28.17 -4.32
C CYS A 232 13.25 29.39 -5.02
N ILE A 233 11.93 29.56 -4.96
CA ILE A 233 11.23 30.72 -5.55
C ILE A 233 11.67 32.02 -4.88
N ILE A 234 11.74 32.05 -3.55
CA ILE A 234 12.19 33.23 -2.79
C ILE A 234 13.65 33.54 -3.14
N GLY A 235 14.53 32.54 -3.16
CA GLY A 235 15.94 32.69 -3.55
C GLY A 235 16.10 33.24 -4.96
N CYS A 236 15.35 32.71 -5.93
CA CYS A 236 15.33 33.22 -7.30
C CYS A 236 14.80 34.66 -7.36
N SER A 237 13.76 35.00 -6.61
CA SER A 237 13.22 36.37 -6.57
C SER A 237 14.23 37.37 -5.99
N VAL A 238 14.96 36.99 -4.94
CA VAL A 238 16.03 37.81 -4.34
C VAL A 238 17.20 37.94 -5.31
N ALA A 239 17.61 36.87 -5.99
CA ALA A 239 18.65 36.92 -7.00
C ALA A 239 18.29 37.87 -8.15
N VAL A 240 17.06 37.80 -8.66
CA VAL A 240 16.55 38.71 -9.70
C VAL A 240 16.53 40.14 -9.19
N LEU A 241 16.05 40.40 -7.97
CA LEU A 241 16.05 41.74 -7.38
C LEU A 241 17.48 42.28 -7.16
N CYS A 242 18.43 41.45 -6.76
CA CYS A 242 19.84 41.81 -6.62
C CYS A 242 20.47 42.15 -7.97
N ILE A 243 20.14 41.40 -9.03
CA ILE A 243 20.61 41.66 -10.40
C ILE A 243 19.97 42.95 -10.96
N CYS A 244 18.67 43.17 -10.76
CA CYS A 244 17.99 44.40 -11.16
C CYS A 244 18.49 45.64 -10.41
N ARG A 245 18.82 45.52 -9.12
CA ARG A 245 19.43 46.62 -8.34
C ARG A 245 20.85 46.92 -8.81
N ARG A 246 21.65 45.91 -9.18
CA ARG A 246 22.96 46.11 -9.81
C ARG A 246 22.85 46.84 -11.15
N GLN A 247 21.83 46.55 -11.96
CA GLN A 247 21.62 47.25 -13.23
C GLN A 247 21.17 48.72 -13.05
N ARG A 248 20.41 49.05 -12.00
CA ARG A 248 20.05 50.46 -11.69
C ARG A 248 21.22 51.31 -11.18
N PHE A 249 22.21 50.71 -10.51
CA PHE A 249 23.42 51.43 -10.06
C PHE A 249 24.41 51.72 -11.20
N GLY A 250 24.25 51.08 -12.37
CA GLY A 250 25.02 51.40 -13.57
C GLY A 250 24.52 52.62 -14.36
N ILE A 251 23.28 53.07 -14.13
CA ILE A 251 22.68 54.20 -14.88
C ILE A 251 22.79 55.54 -14.13
N THR A 252 22.99 55.53 -12.81
CA THR A 252 23.06 56.75 -11.99
C THR A 252 24.42 57.47 -12.02
N ALA A 253 25.44 56.90 -12.68
CA ALA A 253 26.75 57.56 -12.86
C ALA A 253 26.80 58.57 -14.03
N LEU A 254 25.74 58.69 -14.83
CA LEU A 254 25.70 59.58 -16.02
C LEU A 254 24.92 60.89 -15.82
N GLN A 255 24.46 61.19 -14.61
CA GLN A 255 23.57 62.34 -14.39
C GLN A 255 23.95 63.20 -13.16
N ALA A 256 25.25 63.44 -12.99
CA ALA A 256 25.78 64.53 -12.17
C ALA A 256 26.86 65.28 -12.97
N GLY A 257 26.47 66.34 -13.68
CA GLY A 257 27.40 67.21 -14.41
C GLY A 257 26.78 67.99 -15.57
N ALA A 258 25.85 68.90 -15.26
CA ALA A 258 25.45 70.01 -16.14
C ALA A 258 26.25 71.25 -15.68
N ALA A 259 26.72 72.24 -16.46
CA ALA A 259 26.51 72.65 -17.85
C ALA A 259 27.65 73.68 -18.22
N PRO A 260 27.50 74.66 -19.15
CA PRO A 260 28.39 74.83 -20.29
C PRO A 260 29.18 76.16 -20.31
N THR A 261 30.32 76.23 -21.01
CA THR A 261 30.80 77.49 -21.61
C THR A 261 31.69 77.23 -22.81
N SER A 262 31.28 77.80 -23.93
CA SER A 262 32.03 77.94 -25.18
C SER A 262 33.17 78.96 -25.02
N ALA A 263 34.38 78.57 -25.41
CA ALA A 263 35.39 79.52 -25.87
C ALA A 263 36.30 78.82 -26.89
N VAL A 264 36.50 79.53 -27.98
CA VAL A 264 37.18 79.15 -29.20
C VAL A 264 38.59 79.75 -29.20
N LEU A 265 39.49 79.14 -29.99
CA LEU A 265 40.74 79.65 -30.57
C LEU A 265 42.08 79.54 -29.79
N GLN A 266 42.89 78.62 -30.34
CA GLN A 266 44.19 78.86 -31.01
C GLN A 266 45.50 78.48 -30.31
N MET A 267 46.22 77.58 -31.03
CA MET A 267 47.68 77.42 -31.24
C MET A 267 48.63 77.42 -30.03
N GLN A 268 49.51 76.40 -29.93
CA GLN A 268 50.89 76.44 -30.48
C GLN A 268 51.78 75.30 -29.89
N GLY A 269 52.62 74.69 -30.76
CA GLY A 269 53.82 73.88 -30.42
C GLY A 269 53.58 72.39 -30.10
N ASN A 270 53.89 71.40 -30.95
CA ASN A 270 55.22 70.92 -31.39
C ASN A 270 56.12 70.56 -30.18
N SER A 271 56.76 69.40 -30.00
CA SER A 271 57.10 68.17 -30.74
C SER A 271 57.63 67.22 -29.65
N THR A 272 57.56 65.89 -29.72
CA THR A 272 58.50 64.99 -30.44
C THR A 272 58.03 63.56 -30.15
N PHE A 273 57.79 62.73 -31.19
CA PHE A 273 58.69 61.65 -31.66
C PHE A 273 58.66 60.43 -30.71
N SER A 274 58.35 59.19 -31.13
CA SER A 274 58.73 58.53 -32.39
C SER A 274 57.96 57.22 -32.58
N THR A 275 57.50 57.01 -33.83
CA THR A 275 57.64 55.79 -34.69
C THR A 275 57.24 54.43 -34.12
N GLY A 276 56.29 53.68 -34.70
CA GLY A 276 56.09 53.32 -36.12
C GLY A 276 56.28 51.78 -36.21
N ALA A 277 55.73 50.97 -37.10
CA ALA A 277 54.86 51.04 -38.29
C ALA A 277 54.31 49.59 -38.48
N SER A 278 53.06 49.36 -38.90
CA SER A 278 52.55 49.22 -40.28
C SER A 278 52.81 47.88 -41.00
N TYR A 279 51.81 47.51 -41.83
CA TYR A 279 51.66 46.41 -42.82
C TYR A 279 51.24 45.04 -42.23
N GLY A 280 50.21 44.34 -42.72
CA GLY A 280 49.54 44.33 -44.01
C GLY A 280 49.99 43.09 -44.82
N GLY A 281 49.08 42.19 -45.19
CA GLY A 281 49.39 41.16 -46.20
C GLY A 281 48.75 39.78 -45.99
N THR A 282 48.34 39.20 -47.10
CA THR A 282 47.50 38.01 -47.33
C THR A 282 48.30 36.71 -47.55
N ALA A 283 47.60 35.58 -47.35
CA ALA A 283 47.65 34.30 -48.10
C ALA A 283 48.82 33.28 -47.98
N GLU A 284 48.36 32.01 -47.92
CA GLU A 284 48.95 30.74 -48.39
C GLU A 284 49.78 29.79 -47.50
N ARG A 285 49.20 28.58 -47.35
CA ARG A 285 49.72 27.18 -47.31
C ARG A 285 51.09 26.85 -46.69
N LEU A 286 51.13 25.86 -45.78
CA LEU A 286 51.47 24.44 -46.09
C LEU A 286 51.30 23.49 -44.89
N SER A 287 50.93 22.23 -45.20
CA SER A 287 51.15 20.92 -44.54
C SER A 287 51.24 20.77 -43.01
N GLU A 288 50.43 19.87 -42.44
CA GLU A 288 50.86 18.48 -42.09
C GLU A 288 49.62 17.59 -41.78
N LYS A 289 49.69 16.29 -42.09
CA LYS A 289 48.69 15.21 -41.81
C LYS A 289 49.48 13.96 -41.31
N PRO A 290 48.83 12.82 -40.99
CA PRO A 290 48.40 12.23 -39.70
C PRO A 290 49.30 11.04 -39.23
N PRO A 291 48.90 10.17 -38.27
CA PRO A 291 48.28 8.85 -38.61
C PRO A 291 47.31 8.29 -37.52
N PRO A 292 46.91 6.99 -37.47
CA PRO A 292 45.87 6.36 -38.29
C PRO A 292 44.80 5.55 -37.49
N TYR A 293 43.69 5.16 -38.15
CA TYR A 293 42.83 4.01 -37.79
C TYR A 293 43.34 2.73 -38.49
N PRO A 294 42.94 1.51 -38.08
CA PRO A 294 41.91 0.83 -38.89
C PRO A 294 40.91 -0.07 -38.11
N GLY A 295 39.65 -0.11 -38.57
CA GLY A 295 38.74 -1.27 -38.44
C GLY A 295 39.19 -2.40 -39.38
N ASN A 296 38.57 -3.58 -39.50
CA ASN A 296 37.15 -3.92 -39.60
C ASN A 296 37.04 -5.44 -39.93
N ASN A 297 35.82 -6.00 -39.95
CA ASN A 297 35.38 -7.26 -40.61
C ASN A 297 35.75 -8.58 -39.91
N GLY A 298 34.93 -9.64 -39.77
CA GLY A 298 33.65 -10.11 -40.33
C GLY A 298 33.50 -11.64 -40.01
N PRO A 299 32.36 -12.31 -40.33
CA PRO A 299 31.95 -13.64 -39.81
C PRO A 299 32.13 -14.82 -40.83
N PRO A 300 31.38 -15.94 -40.73
CA PRO A 300 31.59 -17.26 -40.06
C PRO A 300 32.03 -18.38 -41.07
N PRO A 301 32.11 -19.71 -40.77
CA PRO A 301 30.95 -20.63 -40.68
C PRO A 301 31.14 -21.88 -39.75
N GLY A 302 30.12 -22.75 -39.70
CA GLY A 302 29.96 -23.86 -38.74
C GLY A 302 30.59 -25.22 -39.07
N GLY A 303 30.24 -26.22 -38.24
CA GLY A 303 30.57 -27.64 -38.40
C GLY A 303 30.33 -28.40 -37.09
N GLY A 304 29.38 -29.33 -37.07
CA GLY A 304 28.99 -30.10 -35.89
C GLY A 304 29.81 -31.37 -35.66
N ILE A 305 29.55 -32.03 -34.52
CA ILE A 305 29.66 -33.48 -34.30
C ILE A 305 28.84 -33.89 -33.05
N ALA A 306 28.08 -34.98 -33.19
CA ALA A 306 27.50 -35.82 -32.13
C ALA A 306 28.64 -36.58 -31.39
N PHE A 307 28.54 -37.13 -30.17
CA PHE A 307 27.62 -38.06 -29.51
C PHE A 307 27.99 -38.08 -28.00
N HIS A 308 27.07 -38.37 -27.08
CA HIS A 308 26.98 -39.67 -26.37
C HIS A 308 25.93 -39.61 -25.24
N VAL A 309 24.91 -40.44 -25.38
CA VAL A 309 23.97 -40.84 -24.33
C VAL A 309 24.56 -42.04 -23.59
N PRO A 310 24.36 -42.16 -22.26
CA PRO A 310 24.19 -43.46 -21.63
C PRO A 310 22.73 -43.61 -21.17
N GLN A 311 22.06 -44.63 -21.72
CA GLN A 311 20.94 -45.28 -21.07
C GLN A 311 21.52 -46.29 -20.08
N GLU A 312 21.15 -46.20 -18.80
CA GLU A 312 21.02 -47.36 -17.93
C GLU A 312 19.69 -47.28 -17.16
N ALA A 313 18.69 -47.96 -17.71
CA ALA A 313 18.09 -49.16 -17.13
C ALA A 313 17.91 -49.29 -15.59
N LEU A 314 16.62 -49.51 -15.24
CA LEU A 314 16.08 -50.59 -14.39
C LEU A 314 15.85 -50.35 -12.87
N TYR A 315 14.55 -50.43 -12.54
CA TYR A 315 13.92 -51.35 -11.57
C TYR A 315 13.60 -50.91 -10.12
N TYR A 316 12.30 -51.10 -9.82
CA TYR A 316 11.62 -51.40 -8.54
C TYR A 316 11.66 -50.32 -7.44
N LYS A 317 10.52 -49.90 -6.88
CA LYS A 317 9.50 -50.71 -6.21
C LYS A 317 8.15 -49.98 -6.14
#